data_AF-A0A936WU73-F1
#
_entry.id   AF-A0A936WU73-F1
#
_cell.length_a   1.000
_cell.length_b   1.000
_cell.length_c   1.000
_cell.angle_alpha   90.00
_cell.angle_beta   90.00
_cell.angle_gamma   90.00
#
_symmetry.space_group_name_H-M   'P 1'
#
loop_
_entity.id
_entity.type
_entity.pdbx_description
1 polymer ?
#
loop_
_entity_poly.entity_id
_entity_poly.type
_entity_poly.pdbx_seq_one_letter_code
_entity_poly.pdbx_strand_id
1 'polypeptide(L)' 'MKSFFIALAGVLSFLYLLNPTFGVFELIPDNIPLVGNIDDATATMVLLGVLRYFGWDLTNLFVKRTALDLGVQKG' A
#
# COMPACT_ATOMS: atom_id res chain seq x y z
N MET A 1 -5.48 22.30 -0.37
CA MET A 1 -5.11 21.86 1.00
C MET A 1 -5.17 20.35 1.18
N LYS A 2 -6.28 19.67 0.83
CA LYS A 2 -6.43 18.21 1.04
C LYS A 2 -5.31 17.36 0.41
N SER A 3 -4.90 17.67 -0.82
CA SER A 3 -3.83 16.95 -1.53
C SER A 3 -2.45 17.10 -0.88
N PHE A 4 -2.20 18.19 -0.14
CA PHE A 4 -0.94 18.39 0.58
C PHE A 4 -0.82 17.39 1.74
N PHE A 5 -1.87 17.23 2.55
CA PHE A 5 -1.89 16.25 3.64
C PHE A 5 -1.78 14.81 3.12
N ILE A 6 -2.39 14.52 1.97
CA ILE A 6 -2.29 13.20 1.33
C ILE A 6 -0.86 12.93 0.85
N ALA A 7 -0.21 13.92 0.22
CA ALA A 7 1.20 13.82 -0.16
C ALA A 7 2.12 13.65 1.07
N LEU A 8 1.87 14.42 2.14
CA LEU A 8 2.62 14.31 3.39
C LEU A 8 2.49 12.91 4.01
N ALA A 9 1.28 12.35 4.05
CA ALA A 9 1.05 10.99 4.52
C ALA A 9 1.85 9.97 3.68
N GLY A 10 1.86 10.12 2.35
CA GLY A 10 2.65 9.24 1.48
C GLY A 10 4.16 9.33 1.73
N VAL A 11 4.69 10.54 1.91
CA VAL A 11 6.12 10.75 2.24
C VAL A 11 6.47 10.11 3.57
N LEU A 12 5.64 10.30 4.60
CA LEU A 12 5.87 9.70 5.92
C LEU A 12 5.81 8.16 5.87
N SER A 13 4.82 7.59 5.18
CA SER A 13 4.73 6.14 4.99
C SER A 13 5.92 5.58 4.22
N PHE A 14 6.38 6.27 3.18
CA PHE A 14 7.57 5.87 2.43
C PHE A 14 8.83 5.89 3.31
N LEU A 15 9.06 6.98 4.05
CA LEU A 15 10.20 7.08 4.96
C LEU A 15 10.17 6.04 6.09
N TYR A 16 8.98 5.73 6.60
CA TYR A 16 8.78 4.69 7.61
C TYR A 16 9.19 3.31 7.08
N LEU A 17 8.70 2.95 5.87
CA LEU A 17 9.03 1.68 5.21
C LEU A 17 10.51 1.53 4.81
N LEU A 18 11.26 2.63 4.70
CA LEU A 18 12.71 2.54 4.52
C LEU A 18 13.43 1.99 5.76
N ASN A 19 12.73 1.91 6.91
CA ASN A 19 13.24 1.43 8.19
C ASN A 19 14.63 2.02 8.53
N PRO A 20 14.77 3.37 8.56
CA PRO A 20 16.07 4.02 8.83
C PRO A 20 16.58 3.75 10.26
N THR A 21 15.71 3.29 11.15
CA THR A 21 16.00 2.94 12.54
C THR A 21 16.47 1.49 12.71
N PHE A 22 16.56 0.69 11.63
CA PHE A 22 17.03 -0.71 11.65
C PHE A 22 16.35 -1.58 12.72
N GLY A 23 15.04 -1.38 12.94
CA GLY A 23 14.29 -2.16 13.93
C GLY A 23 14.58 -1.81 15.40
N VAL A 24 15.34 -0.75 15.68
CA VAL A 24 15.63 -0.30 17.07
C VAL A 24 14.41 0.36 17.72
N PHE A 25 13.48 0.88 16.91
CA PHE A 25 12.25 1.54 17.34
C PHE A 25 11.03 0.96 16.61
N GLU A 26 10.70 -0.30 16.90
CA GLU A 26 9.46 -0.95 16.44
C GLU A 26 8.33 -0.71 17.44
N LEU A 27 7.12 -0.42 16.95
CA LEU A 27 5.93 -0.30 17.82
C LEU A 27 5.42 -1.68 18.26
N ILE A 28 5.57 -2.67 17.39
CA ILE A 28 5.20 -4.07 17.63
C ILE A 28 6.45 -4.92 17.38
N PRO A 29 6.85 -5.80 18.32
CA PRO A 29 8.00 -6.66 18.10
C PRO A 29 7.82 -7.57 16.89
N ASP A 30 8.75 -7.51 15.93
CA ASP A 30 8.73 -8.28 14.68
C ASP A 30 8.74 -9.80 14.87
N ASN A 31 9.12 -10.26 16.06
CA ASN A 31 9.29 -11.68 16.38
C ASN A 31 7.97 -12.38 16.76
N ILE A 32 6.85 -11.65 16.78
CA ILE A 32 5.54 -12.22 17.11
C ILE A 32 4.90 -12.76 15.83
N PRO A 33 4.69 -14.09 15.71
CA PRO A 33 4.01 -14.64 14.54
C PRO A 33 2.61 -14.04 14.38
N LEU A 34 2.18 -13.85 13.12
CA LEU A 34 0.96 -13.14 12.68
C LEU A 34 0.90 -11.63 12.93
N VAL A 35 1.65 -11.07 13.89
CA VAL A 35 1.43 -9.69 14.39
C VAL A 35 2.64 -8.78 14.18
N GLY A 36 3.86 -9.32 14.17
CA GLY A 36 5.07 -8.57 13.83
C GLY A 36 4.96 -8.01 12.41
N ASN A 37 5.22 -6.71 12.23
CA ASN A 37 5.07 -5.93 10.99
C ASN A 37 3.65 -5.48 10.58
N ILE A 38 2.66 -5.45 11.47
CA ILE A 38 1.33 -4.89 11.14
C ILE A 38 1.41 -3.38 10.83
N ASP A 39 2.26 -2.66 11.53
CA ASP A 39 2.57 -1.26 11.29
C ASP A 39 3.20 -1.04 9.91
N ASP A 40 4.12 -1.89 9.49
CA ASP A 40 4.69 -1.91 8.13
C ASP A 40 3.63 -2.22 7.05
N ALA A 41 2.76 -3.21 7.31
CA ALA A 41 1.64 -3.50 6.41
C ALA A 41 0.70 -2.29 6.29
N THR A 42 0.44 -1.59 7.40
CA THR A 42 -0.39 -0.38 7.44
C THR A 42 0.27 0.75 6.65
N ALA A 43 1.57 1.00 6.85
CA ALA A 43 2.33 2.00 6.11
C ALA A 43 2.33 1.70 4.60
N THR A 44 2.43 0.42 4.23
CA THR A 44 2.32 -0.03 2.82
C THR A 44 0.94 0.27 2.24
N MET A 45 -0.14 -0.05 2.97
CA MET A 45 -1.51 0.22 2.51
C MET A 45 -1.77 1.72 2.34
N VAL A 46 -1.28 2.55 3.27
CA VAL A 46 -1.38 4.01 3.17
C VAL A 46 -0.62 4.50 1.95
N LEU A 47 0.61 4.05 1.74
CA LEU A 47 1.43 4.45 0.59
C LEU A 47 0.75 4.08 -0.74
N LEU A 48 0.23 2.85 -0.87
CA LEU A 48 -0.51 2.41 -2.06
C LEU A 48 -1.77 3.25 -2.29
N GLY A 49 -2.51 3.58 -1.22
CA GLY A 49 -3.68 4.46 -1.29
C GLY A 49 -3.34 5.88 -1.77
N VAL A 50 -2.23 6.44 -1.28
CA VAL A 50 -1.74 7.76 -1.71
C VAL A 50 -1.31 7.74 -3.17
N LEU A 51 -0.55 6.75 -3.60
CA LEU A 51 -0.14 6.60 -5.01
C LEU A 51 -1.36 6.48 -5.92
N ARG A 52 -2.35 5.67 -5.54
CA ARG A 52 -3.62 5.54 -6.26
C ARG A 52 -4.38 6.86 -6.34
N TYR A 53 -4.39 7.64 -5.25
CA TYR A 53 -5.00 8.97 -5.24
C TYR A 53 -4.38 9.92 -6.28
N PHE A 54 -3.07 9.80 -6.53
CA PHE A 54 -2.35 10.57 -7.56
C PHE A 54 -2.38 9.93 -8.96
N GLY A 55 -3.11 8.82 -9.14
CA GLY A 55 -3.27 8.15 -10.43
C GLY A 55 -2.28 7.01 -10.70
N TRP A 56 -1.41 6.68 -9.75
CA TRP A 56 -0.50 5.54 -9.83
C TRP A 56 -1.08 4.34 -9.07
N ASP A 57 -1.80 3.49 -9.79
CA ASP A 57 -2.39 2.29 -9.22
C ASP A 57 -1.49 1.06 -9.45
N LEU A 58 -0.54 0.87 -8.53
CA LEU A 58 0.39 -0.27 -8.54
C LEU A 58 -0.31 -1.63 -8.35
N THR A 59 -1.53 -1.66 -7.82
CA THR A 59 -2.28 -2.91 -7.62
C THR A 59 -2.66 -3.58 -8.95
N ASN A 60 -2.77 -2.80 -10.02
CA ASN A 60 -3.04 -3.31 -11.37
C ASN A 60 -1.90 -4.17 -11.94
N LEU A 61 -0.68 -4.10 -11.37
CA LEU A 61 0.42 -4.98 -11.77
C LEU A 61 0.17 -6.44 -11.34
N PHE A 62 -0.59 -6.63 -10.26
CA PHE A 62 -0.88 -7.93 -9.68
C PHE A 62 -2.27 -8.45 -10.10
N VAL A 63 -3.23 -7.54 -10.35
CA VAL A 63 -4.56 -7.88 -10.83
C VAL A 63 -4.55 -8.00 -12.36
N LYS A 64 -4.24 -9.18 -12.89
CA LYS A 64 -4.62 -9.51 -14.28
C LYS A 64 -6.13 -9.53 -14.34
N ARG A 65 -6.75 -8.56 -15.02
CA ARG A 65 -8.15 -8.70 -15.43
C ARG A 65 -8.20 -9.86 -16.41
N THR A 66 -8.61 -11.04 -15.94
CA THR A 66 -9.11 -12.06 -16.84
C THR A 66 -10.33 -11.44 -17.49
N ALA A 67 -10.17 -10.96 -18.72
CA ALA A 67 -11.30 -10.63 -19.58
C ALA A 67 -12.01 -11.95 -19.82
N LEU A 68 -12.92 -12.30 -18.91
CA LEU A 68 -13.99 -13.25 -19.17
C LEU A 68 -14.92 -12.54 -20.15
N ASP A 69 -14.53 -12.61 -21.43
CA ASP A 69 -15.43 -12.34 -22.55
C ASP A 69 -16.45 -13.47 -22.56
N LEU A 70 -17.42 -13.36 -21.66
CA LEU A 70 -18.63 -14.15 -21.67
C LEU A 70 -19.43 -13.66 -22.87
N GLY A 71 -19.11 -14.21 -24.04
CA GLY A 71 -19.72 -13.88 -25.31
C GLY A 71 -21.22 -13.77 -25.15
N VAL A 72 -21.70 -12.51 -25.09
CA VAL A 72 -23.10 -12.18 -25.28
C VAL A 72 -23.37 -12.45 -26.75
N GLN A 73 -23.74 -13.70 -27.04
CA GLN A 73 -24.43 -14.07 -28.27
C GLN A 73 -25.72 -13.25 -28.29
N LYS A 74 -25.71 -12.15 -29.06
CA LYS A 74 -26.93 -11.48 -29.49
C LYS A 74 -27.65 -12.44 -30.44
N GLY A 75 -28.64 -13.15 -29.90
CA GLY A 75 -29.73 -13.78 -30.64
C GLY A 75 -30.99 -12.95 -30.51
#